data_AF-A0A7C1SX05-F1
#
_entry.id   AF-A0A7C1SX05-F1
#
_cell.length_a   1.000
_cell.length_b   1.000
_cell.length_c   1.000
_cell.angle_alpha   90.00
_cell.angle_beta   90.00
_cell.angle_gamma   90.00
#
_symmetry.space_group_name_H-M   'P 1'
#
loop_
_entity.id
_entity.type
_entity.pdbx_description
1 polymer ?
#
loop_
_entity_poly.entity_id
_entity_poly.type
_entity_poly.pdbx_seq_one_letter_code
_entity_poly.pdbx_strand_id
1 'polypeptide(L)'
;AGFQKLSPHLDMAARTLGRSGLQTLRQVLLPNLRPAVLTAALLVFIETLKELSATILLRPFNFNTLATLVYEDASRGMAQDASVAAIIIIAAGLIPVILVSRSLDERR
;
A
#
# COMPACT_ATOMS: atom_id res chain seq x y z
N ALA A 1 11.98 8.99 -3.89
CA ALA A 1 11.65 9.88 -2.75
C ALA A 1 12.16 9.35 -1.40
N GLY A 2 11.68 8.22 -0.87
CA GLY A 2 12.06 7.75 0.48
C GLY A 2 13.55 7.40 0.66
N PHE A 3 14.14 6.68 -0.29
CA PHE A 3 15.56 6.31 -0.26
C PHE A 3 16.51 7.50 -0.33
N GLN A 4 16.14 8.53 -1.10
CA GLN A 4 16.94 9.76 -1.28
C GLN A 4 17.01 10.62 -0.01
N LYS A 5 16.12 10.40 0.98
CA LYS A 5 16.18 11.08 2.27
C LYS A 5 17.25 10.48 3.20
N LEU A 6 17.78 9.28 2.89
CA LEU A 6 18.87 8.70 3.65
C LEU A 6 20.20 9.33 3.24
N SER A 7 21.04 9.60 4.23
CA SER A 7 22.41 10.05 3.97
C SER A 7 23.22 8.94 3.30
N PRO A 8 23.92 9.22 2.19
CA PRO A 8 24.79 8.23 1.52
C PRO A 8 25.94 7.75 2.42
N HIS A 9 26.25 8.49 3.50
CA HIS A 9 27.26 8.10 4.47
C HIS A 9 26.87 6.87 5.31
N LEU A 10 25.57 6.53 5.42
CA LEU A 10 25.11 5.35 6.17
C LEU A 10 25.59 4.04 5.55
N ASP A 11 25.63 3.95 4.22
CA ASP A 11 26.13 2.76 3.52
C ASP A 11 27.66 2.65 3.67
N MET A 12 28.37 3.76 3.50
CA MET A 12 29.83 3.80 3.68
C MET A 12 30.25 3.43 5.11
N ALA A 13 29.56 3.96 6.13
CA ALA A 13 29.84 3.64 7.53
C ALA A 13 29.64 2.15 7.85
N ALA A 14 28.55 1.55 7.36
CA ALA A 14 28.28 0.13 7.56
C ALA A 14 29.35 -0.77 6.92
N ARG A 15 29.84 -0.40 5.73
CA ARG A 15 30.93 -1.10 5.04
C ARG A 15 32.26 -0.98 5.79
N THR A 16 32.60 0.20 6.32
CA THR A 16 33.81 0.39 7.14
C THR A 16 33.78 -0.45 8.43
N LEU A 17 32.58 -0.72 8.96
CA LEU A 17 32.37 -1.62 10.10
C LEU A 17 32.35 -3.12 9.72
N GLY A 18 32.78 -3.47 8.51
CA GLY A 18 32.91 -4.86 8.05
C GLY A 18 31.60 -5.54 7.63
N ARG A 19 30.51 -4.79 7.42
CA ARG A 19 29.24 -5.36 6.96
C ARG A 19 29.24 -5.58 5.46
N SER A 20 28.69 -6.73 5.03
CA SER A 20 28.45 -7.01 3.61
C SER A 20 27.24 -6.22 3.08
N GLY A 21 27.14 -6.01 1.76
CA GLY A 21 26.06 -5.20 1.19
C GLY A 21 24.64 -5.67 1.57
N LEU A 22 24.43 -6.99 1.64
CA LEU A 22 23.14 -7.54 2.08
C LEU A 22 22.87 -7.28 3.57
N GLN A 23 23.91 -7.30 4.41
CA GLN A 23 23.81 -6.96 5.84
C GLN A 23 23.51 -5.47 6.02
N THR A 24 24.18 -4.59 5.29
CA THR A 24 23.89 -3.15 5.30
C THR A 24 22.44 -2.88 4.87
N LEU A 25 21.97 -3.53 3.81
CA LEU A 25 20.59 -3.38 3.36
C LEU A 25 19.59 -3.80 4.44
N ARG A 26 19.71 -5.01 4.98
CA ARG A 26 18.72 -5.54 5.95
C ARG A 26 18.81 -4.91 7.33
N GLN A 27 20.00 -4.58 7.81
CA GLN A 27 20.22 -4.18 9.20
C GLN A 27 20.29 -2.66 9.38
N VAL A 28 20.67 -1.91 8.33
CA VAL A 28 20.81 -0.45 8.39
C VAL A 28 19.76 0.22 7.53
N LEU A 29 19.72 -0.04 6.22
CA LEU A 29 18.85 0.71 5.30
C LEU A 29 17.36 0.36 5.50
N LEU A 30 16.98 -0.92 5.53
CA LEU A 30 15.58 -1.35 5.65
C LEU A 30 14.89 -0.79 6.90
N PRO A 31 15.47 -0.89 8.12
CA PRO A 31 14.85 -0.37 9.33
C PRO A 31 14.66 1.15 9.28
N ASN A 32 15.61 1.89 8.71
CA ASN A 32 15.52 3.33 8.52
C ASN A 32 14.49 3.73 7.44
N LEU A 33 14.25 2.86 6.45
CA LEU A 33 13.25 3.07 5.40
C LEU A 33 11.85 2.61 5.79
N ARG A 34 11.66 1.93 6.93
CA ARG A 34 10.35 1.46 7.39
C ARG A 34 9.21 2.47 7.21
N PRO A 35 9.31 3.74 7.66
CA PRO A 35 8.21 4.70 7.47
C PRO A 35 7.90 4.93 5.98
N ALA A 36 8.93 5.09 5.15
CA ALA A 36 8.74 5.28 3.71
C ALA A 36 8.16 4.05 3.00
N VAL A 37 8.59 2.84 3.40
CA VAL A 37 8.08 1.57 2.87
C VAL A 37 6.62 1.37 3.28
N LEU A 38 6.26 1.66 4.53
CA LEU A 38 4.88 1.58 5.00
C LEU A 38 3.95 2.52 4.23
N THR A 39 4.37 3.78 4.02
CA THR A 39 3.61 4.72 3.19
C THR A 39 3.47 4.23 1.75
N ALA A 40 4.56 3.73 1.14
CA ALA A 40 4.50 3.20 -0.22
C ALA A 40 3.58 1.97 -0.33
N ALA A 41 3.68 1.05 0.63
CA ALA A 41 2.83 -0.14 0.69
C ALA A 41 1.35 0.23 0.85
N LEU A 42 1.05 1.23 1.69
CA LEU A 42 -0.30 1.74 1.87
C LEU A 42 -0.87 2.30 0.55
N LEU A 43 -0.09 3.11 -0.17
CA LEU A 43 -0.53 3.67 -1.44
C LEU A 43 -0.80 2.58 -2.48
N VAL A 44 0.09 1.61 -2.62
CA VAL A 44 -0.10 0.46 -3.53
C VAL A 44 -1.32 -0.37 -3.11
N PHE A 45 -1.52 -0.58 -1.81
CA PHE A 45 -2.69 -1.29 -1.28
C PHE A 45 -4.00 -0.58 -1.64
N ILE A 46 -4.09 0.74 -1.40
CA ILE A 46 -5.28 1.53 -1.73
C ILE A 46 -5.55 1.50 -3.24
N GLU A 47 -4.51 1.55 -4.06
CA GLU A 47 -4.67 1.51 -5.51
C GLU A 47 -5.17 0.15 -5.99
N THR A 48 -4.55 -0.93 -5.52
CA THR A 48 -4.96 -2.30 -5.86
C THR A 48 -6.34 -2.67 -5.33
N LEU A 49 -6.75 -2.13 -4.17
CA LEU A 49 -8.07 -2.38 -3.57
C LEU A 49 -9.23 -1.91 -4.45
N LYS A 50 -9.06 -0.79 -5.18
CA LYS A 50 -10.07 -0.23 -6.08
C LYS A 50 -9.78 -0.48 -7.55
N GLU A 51 -8.84 -1.37 -7.85
CA GLU A 51 -8.45 -1.65 -9.23
C GLU A 51 -9.61 -2.31 -9.98
N LEU A 52 -10.05 -1.66 -11.06
CA LEU A 52 -11.20 -2.08 -11.84
C LEU A 52 -10.78 -2.55 -13.23
N SER A 53 -9.92 -1.79 -13.90
CA SER A 53 -9.57 -1.99 -15.32
C SER A 53 -8.90 -3.34 -15.56
N ALA A 54 -7.86 -3.66 -14.77
CA ALA A 54 -7.20 -4.96 -14.85
C ALA A 54 -8.17 -6.10 -14.50
N THR A 55 -9.04 -5.87 -13.53
CA THR A 55 -9.96 -6.85 -12.99
C THR A 55 -11.04 -7.23 -13.98
N ILE A 56 -11.62 -6.28 -14.73
CA ILE A 56 -12.60 -6.59 -15.78
C ILE A 56 -11.95 -7.38 -16.93
N LEU A 57 -10.70 -7.08 -17.28
CA LEU A 57 -9.99 -7.73 -18.38
C LEU A 57 -9.53 -9.16 -18.05
N LEU A 58 -9.13 -9.42 -16.80
CA LEU A 58 -8.52 -10.68 -16.38
C LEU A 58 -9.42 -11.57 -15.53
N ARG A 59 -10.63 -11.11 -15.19
CA ARG A 59 -11.59 -11.83 -14.36
C ARG A 59 -12.00 -13.16 -14.99
N PRO A 60 -11.91 -14.29 -14.27
CA PRO A 60 -12.52 -15.53 -14.71
C PRO A 60 -14.05 -15.47 -14.60
N PHE A 61 -14.75 -16.33 -15.35
CA PHE A 61 -16.21 -16.42 -15.26
C PHE A 61 -16.65 -16.76 -13.83
N ASN A 62 -17.75 -16.15 -13.39
CA ASN A 62 -18.34 -16.29 -12.03
C ASN A 62 -17.47 -15.80 -10.87
N PHE A 63 -16.48 -14.93 -11.10
CA PHE A 63 -15.71 -14.32 -10.03
C PHE A 63 -15.86 -12.80 -10.02
N ASN A 64 -16.48 -12.26 -8.97
CA ASN A 64 -16.71 -10.82 -8.82
C ASN A 64 -15.88 -10.30 -7.64
N THR A 65 -15.13 -9.23 -7.87
CA THR A 65 -14.51 -8.44 -6.80
C THR A 65 -15.48 -7.34 -6.35
N LEU A 66 -15.24 -6.78 -5.16
CA LEU A 66 -16.01 -5.64 -4.65
C LEU A 66 -16.01 -4.48 -5.65
N ALA A 67 -14.88 -4.19 -6.29
CA ALA A 67 -14.77 -3.14 -7.31
C ALA A 67 -15.67 -3.42 -8.53
N THR A 68 -15.70 -4.67 -9.01
CA THR A 68 -16.59 -5.04 -10.13
C THR A 68 -18.07 -5.03 -9.75
N LEU A 69 -18.43 -5.39 -8.52
CA LEU A 69 -19.82 -5.31 -8.04
C LEU A 69 -20.31 -3.86 -7.99
N VAL A 70 -19.51 -2.97 -7.40
CA VAL A 70 -19.82 -1.53 -7.38
C VAL A 70 -20.02 -1.01 -8.80
N TYR A 71 -19.13 -1.39 -9.74
CA TYR A 71 -19.24 -0.95 -11.12
C TYR A 71 -20.48 -1.51 -11.84
N GLU A 72 -20.79 -2.79 -11.67
CA GLU A 72 -21.95 -3.43 -12.30
C GLU A 72 -23.26 -2.83 -11.79
N ASP A 73 -23.42 -2.72 -10.47
CA ASP A 73 -24.66 -2.21 -9.84
C ASP A 73 -24.85 -0.71 -10.09
N ALA A 74 -23.77 0.08 -10.03
CA ALA A 74 -23.82 1.49 -10.37
C ALA A 74 -24.17 1.70 -11.86
N SER A 75 -23.63 0.88 -12.75
CA SER A 75 -23.92 0.94 -14.19
C SER A 75 -25.38 0.56 -14.52
N ARG A 76 -26.04 -0.23 -13.66
CA ARG A 76 -27.48 -0.54 -13.73
C ARG A 76 -28.37 0.55 -13.11
N GLY A 77 -27.80 1.62 -12.57
CA GLY A 77 -28.52 2.66 -11.84
C GLY A 77 -28.96 2.25 -10.43
N MET A 78 -28.51 1.10 -9.93
CA MET A 78 -28.83 0.55 -8.61
C MET A 78 -27.80 1.02 -7.57
N ALA A 79 -27.77 2.34 -7.32
CA ALA A 79 -26.80 2.93 -6.39
C ALA A 79 -26.93 2.38 -4.96
N GLN A 80 -28.16 2.01 -4.56
CA GLN A 80 -28.42 1.43 -3.24
C GLN A 80 -27.72 0.08 -3.07
N ASP A 81 -27.74 -0.77 -4.08
CA ASP A 81 -27.10 -2.10 -4.04
C ASP A 81 -25.57 -1.97 -4.11
N ALA A 82 -25.08 -1.06 -4.96
CA ALA A 82 -23.64 -0.72 -5.04
C ALA A 82 -23.07 -0.17 -3.72
N SER A 83 -23.91 0.46 -2.88
CA SER A 83 -23.47 1.15 -1.67
C SER A 83 -22.81 0.21 -0.66
N VAL A 84 -23.31 -1.02 -0.53
CA VAL A 84 -22.77 -1.99 0.44
C VAL A 84 -21.31 -2.33 0.10
N ALA A 85 -21.05 -2.71 -1.15
CA ALA A 85 -19.69 -3.02 -1.60
C ALA A 85 -18.77 -1.79 -1.54
N ALA A 86 -19.28 -0.60 -1.87
CA ALA A 86 -18.52 0.65 -1.79
C ALA A 86 -18.10 0.99 -0.36
N ILE A 87 -19.00 0.85 0.62
CA ILE A 87 -18.69 1.09 2.04
C ILE A 87 -17.62 0.11 2.54
N ILE A 88 -17.68 -1.16 2.12
CA ILE A 88 -16.67 -2.16 2.49
C ILE A 88 -15.29 -1.76 1.93
N ILE A 89 -15.22 -1.32 0.67
CA ILE A 89 -13.97 -0.82 0.07
C ILE A 89 -13.43 0.37 0.87
N ILE A 90 -14.29 1.34 1.21
CA ILE A 90 -13.90 2.52 1.99
C ILE A 90 -13.38 2.10 3.38
N ALA A 91 -14.09 1.22 4.08
CA ALA A 91 -13.66 0.73 5.38
C ALA A 91 -12.32 -0.02 5.30
N ALA A 92 -12.15 -0.90 4.33
CA ALA A 92 -10.91 -1.64 4.10
C ALA A 92 -9.74 -0.73 3.74
N GLY A 93 -9.98 0.39 3.03
CA GLY A 93 -8.97 1.40 2.74
C GLY A 93 -8.62 2.28 3.94
N LEU A 94 -9.61 2.67 4.75
CA LEU A 94 -9.42 3.57 5.89
C LEU A 94 -8.65 2.94 7.05
N ILE A 95 -8.89 1.67 7.36
CA ILE A 95 -8.22 0.96 8.46
C ILE A 95 -6.68 1.06 8.39
N PRO A 96 -6.02 0.66 7.28
CA PRO A 96 -4.57 0.76 7.17
C PRO A 96 -4.06 2.20 7.07
N VAL A 97 -4.85 3.13 6.52
CA VAL A 97 -4.51 4.58 6.53
C VAL A 97 -4.37 5.08 7.95
N ILE A 98 -5.37 4.81 8.80
CA ILE A 98 -5.38 5.24 10.20
C ILE A 98 -4.21 4.61 10.96
N LEU A 99 -3.96 3.31 10.75
CA LEU A 99 -2.88 2.59 11.41
C LEU A 99 -1.50 3.18 11.05
N VAL A 100 -1.25 3.38 9.75
CA VAL A 100 0.02 3.96 9.28
C VAL A 100 0.17 5.40 9.72
N SER A 101 -0.89 6.23 9.65
CA SER A 101 -0.86 7.61 10.11
C SER A 101 -0.46 7.71 11.59
N ARG A 102 -1.07 6.89 12.46
CA ARG A 102 -0.73 6.86 13.89
C ARG A 102 0.71 6.40 14.12
N SER A 103 1.18 5.38 13.41
CA SER A 103 2.55 4.87 13.55
C SER A 103 3.63 5.87 13.12
N LEU A 104 3.28 6.82 12.24
CA LEU A 104 4.18 7.88 11.79
C LEU A 104 4.19 9.06 12.76
N ASP A 105 3.04 9.40 13.36
CA ASP A 105 2.93 10.46 14.36
C ASP A 105 3.67 10.10 15.65
N GLU A 106 3.64 8.84 16.09
CA GLU A 106 4.38 8.36 17.29
C GLU A 106 5.91 8.45 17.17
N ARG A 107 6.44 8.61 15.95
CA ARG A 107 7.90 8.66 15.68
C ARG A 107 8.42 10.09 15.49
N ARG A 108 7.55 11.09 15.54
CA ARG A 108 7.88 12.50 15.28
C ARG A 108 7.99 13.28 16.59
#